data_AF-M0QHE8-F1
#
_entry.id   AF-M0QHE8-F1
#
_cell.length_a   1.000
_cell.length_b   1.000
_cell.length_c   1.000
_cell.angle_alpha   90.00
_cell.angle_beta   90.00
_cell.angle_gamma   90.00
#
_symmetry.space_group_name_H-M   'P 1'
#
loop_
_entity.id
_entity.type
_entity.pdbx_description
1 polymer ?
#
loop_
_entity_poly.entity_id
_entity_poly.type
_entity_poly.pdbx_seq_one_letter_code
_entity_poly.pdbx_strand_id
1 'polypeptide(L)'
;MNPIDTAYTCAIEVGVRGVADAAAHAAGAYADEIIGTGPLPGTPEWEAEQSTDLPMQRAIAWQLVSLRVQLGAGLDGIETIVMLRTMGATWAVIGRAAGMSRQAAHERWGRRSAAVLDPYGSGLPTIVPDDDPS
;
A
#
# COMPACT_ATOMS: atom_id res chain seq x y z
N MET A 1 29.47 27.88 6.81
CA MET A 1 28.29 27.25 7.43
C MET A 1 28.78 25.97 8.10
N ASN A 2 28.47 25.74 9.37
CA ASN A 2 28.90 24.49 10.02
C ASN A 2 27.99 23.32 9.55
N PRO A 3 28.41 22.05 9.68
CA PRO A 3 27.61 20.91 9.22
C PRO A 3 26.21 20.79 9.84
N ILE A 4 26.02 21.22 11.08
CA ILE A 4 24.73 21.25 11.80
C ILE A 4 23.80 22.29 11.17
N ASP A 5 24.30 23.51 10.88
CA ASP A 5 23.50 24.56 10.23
C ASP A 5 23.00 24.13 8.83
N THR A 6 23.86 23.41 8.09
CA THR A 6 23.49 22.80 6.81
C THR A 6 22.39 21.75 6.98
N ALA A 7 22.47 20.90 8.01
CA ALA A 7 21.48 19.86 8.26
C ALA A 7 20.07 20.41 8.55
N TYR A 8 19.96 21.63 9.09
CA TYR A 8 18.66 22.28 9.33
C TYR A 8 18.02 22.90 8.09
N THR A 9 18.80 23.15 7.04
CA THR A 9 18.36 23.97 5.89
C THR A 9 18.49 23.26 4.55
N CYS A 10 19.15 22.11 4.50
CA CYS A 10 19.28 21.36 3.26
C CYS A 10 17.92 20.85 2.77
N ALA A 11 17.77 20.85 1.45
CA ALA A 11 16.63 20.27 0.76
C ALA A 11 16.69 18.73 0.90
N ILE A 12 15.63 18.11 1.44
CA ILE A 12 15.59 16.67 1.73
C ILE A 12 14.62 15.89 0.84
N GLU A 13 13.91 16.55 -0.08
CA GLU A 13 12.75 15.99 -0.80
C GLU A 13 13.13 14.82 -1.71
N VAL A 14 14.33 14.84 -2.27
CA VAL A 14 14.87 13.71 -3.04
C VAL A 14 15.17 12.52 -2.12
N GLY A 15 15.78 12.78 -0.96
CA GLY A 15 16.08 11.75 0.03
C GLY A 15 14.83 11.12 0.62
N VAL A 16 13.82 11.93 0.93
CA VAL A 16 12.51 11.46 1.44
C VAL A 16 11.86 10.49 0.46
N ARG A 17 11.78 10.85 -0.83
CA ARG A 17 11.23 9.96 -1.87
C ARG A 17 12.07 8.69 -2.03
N GLY A 18 13.40 8.82 -2.07
CA GLY A 18 14.29 7.67 -2.20
C GLY A 18 14.16 6.67 -1.05
N VAL A 19 13.94 7.13 0.19
CA VAL A 19 13.69 6.26 1.34
C VAL A 19 12.34 5.55 1.21
N ALA A 20 11.28 6.25 0.79
CA ALA A 20 9.96 5.66 0.58
C ALA A 20 10.01 4.57 -0.52
N ASP A 21 10.63 4.89 -1.67
CA ASP A 21 10.80 3.95 -2.79
C ASP A 21 11.60 2.71 -2.37
N ALA A 22 12.70 2.89 -1.64
CA ALA A 22 13.52 1.79 -1.15
C ALA A 22 12.74 0.89 -0.17
N ALA A 23 11.94 1.49 0.72
CA ALA A 23 11.10 0.74 1.65
C ALA A 23 10.00 -0.04 0.93
N ALA A 24 9.35 0.56 -0.07
CA ALA A 24 8.36 -0.11 -0.90
C ALA A 24 8.98 -1.29 -1.68
N HIS A 25 10.14 -1.08 -2.29
CA HIS A 25 10.84 -2.13 -3.03
C HIS A 25 11.27 -3.30 -2.13
N ALA A 26 11.85 -2.99 -0.96
CA ALA A 26 12.24 -4.02 0.00
C ALA A 26 11.02 -4.81 0.52
N ALA A 27 9.93 -4.13 0.86
CA ALA A 27 8.69 -4.80 1.28
C ALA A 27 8.08 -5.67 0.16
N GLY A 28 8.24 -5.25 -1.10
CA GLY A 28 7.83 -6.01 -2.26
C GLY A 28 8.64 -7.29 -2.46
N ALA A 29 9.97 -7.21 -2.32
CA ALA A 29 10.83 -8.39 -2.38
C ALA A 29 10.46 -9.44 -1.31
N TYR A 30 10.18 -9.01 -0.08
CA TYR A 30 9.68 -9.93 0.95
C TYR A 30 8.29 -10.50 0.62
N ALA A 31 7.41 -9.75 -0.04
CA ALA A 31 6.13 -10.28 -0.49
C ALA A 31 6.32 -11.36 -1.57
N ASP A 32 7.21 -11.15 -2.53
CA ASP A 32 7.56 -12.15 -3.55
C ASP A 32 8.10 -13.44 -2.91
N GLU A 33 8.95 -13.33 -1.89
CA GLU A 33 9.47 -14.50 -1.16
C GLU A 33 8.39 -15.27 -0.40
N ILE A 34 7.41 -14.57 0.18
CA ILE A 34 6.41 -15.18 1.07
C ILE A 34 5.26 -15.81 0.29
N ILE A 35 4.74 -15.14 -0.75
CA ILE A 35 3.55 -15.60 -1.49
C ILE A 35 3.84 -16.02 -2.93
N GLY A 36 5.07 -15.82 -3.41
CA GLY A 36 5.48 -16.10 -4.78
C GLY A 36 5.06 -15.01 -5.77
N THR A 37 5.73 -15.00 -6.92
CA THR A 37 5.50 -14.03 -8.01
C THR A 37 4.35 -14.42 -8.96
N GLY A 38 3.75 -15.59 -8.77
CA GLY A 38 2.80 -16.18 -9.73
C GLY A 38 3.49 -16.79 -10.96
N PRO A 39 2.70 -17.28 -11.94
CA PRO A 39 3.24 -17.86 -13.18
C PRO A 39 3.89 -16.81 -14.07
N LEU A 40 4.86 -17.23 -14.88
CA LEU A 40 5.56 -16.35 -15.82
C LEU A 40 4.62 -15.90 -16.95
N PRO A 41 4.64 -14.60 -17.34
CA PRO A 41 3.82 -14.12 -18.46
C PRO A 41 4.02 -14.95 -19.74
N GLY A 42 2.91 -15.33 -20.38
CA GLY A 42 2.89 -16.10 -21.63
C GLY A 42 3.08 -17.62 -21.48
N THR A 43 3.18 -18.16 -20.26
CA THR A 43 3.11 -19.62 -20.06
C THR A 43 1.66 -20.12 -20.05
N PRO A 44 1.41 -21.42 -20.29
CA PRO A 44 0.06 -21.98 -20.22
C PRO A 44 -0.64 -21.74 -18.88
N GLU A 45 0.11 -21.81 -17.77
CA GLU A 45 -0.41 -21.54 -16.42
C GLU A 45 -0.80 -20.08 -16.25
N TRP A 46 -0.04 -19.14 -16.81
CA TRP A 46 -0.39 -17.72 -16.80
C TRP A 46 -1.64 -17.45 -17.63
N GLU A 47 -1.70 -17.95 -18.86
CA GLU A 47 -2.88 -17.79 -19.74
C GLU A 47 -4.15 -18.36 -19.11
N ALA A 48 -4.04 -19.50 -18.42
CA ALA A 48 -5.17 -20.12 -17.72
C ALA A 48 -5.73 -19.24 -16.58
N GLU A 49 -4.90 -18.41 -15.96
CA GLU A 49 -5.34 -17.51 -14.89
C GLU A 49 -5.98 -16.21 -15.40
N GLN A 50 -5.67 -15.78 -16.62
CA GLN A 50 -6.10 -14.47 -17.15
C GLN A 50 -7.63 -14.33 -17.29
N SER A 51 -8.37 -15.44 -17.37
CA SER A 51 -9.84 -15.45 -17.39
C SER A 51 -10.47 -15.57 -16.00
N THR A 52 -9.71 -15.36 -14.94
CA THR A 52 -10.16 -15.53 -13.54
C THR A 52 -9.80 -14.31 -12.70
N ASP A 53 -10.30 -14.25 -11.46
CA ASP A 53 -9.94 -13.21 -10.50
C ASP A 53 -8.58 -13.44 -9.81
N LEU A 54 -7.92 -14.59 -10.06
CA LEU A 54 -6.67 -14.96 -9.39
C LEU A 54 -5.55 -13.92 -9.53
N PRO A 55 -5.31 -13.30 -10.70
CA PRO A 55 -4.28 -12.26 -10.81
C PRO A 55 -4.53 -11.07 -9.88
N MET A 56 -5.79 -10.64 -9.76
CA MET A 56 -6.18 -9.54 -8.86
C MET A 56 -6.05 -9.95 -7.39
N GLN A 57 -6.50 -11.16 -7.04
CA GLN A 57 -6.35 -11.69 -5.67
C GLN A 57 -4.88 -11.78 -5.25
N ARG A 58 -3.99 -12.17 -6.16
CA ARG A 58 -2.54 -12.20 -5.93
C ARG A 58 -1.97 -10.81 -5.73
N ALA A 59 -2.36 -9.84 -6.56
CA ALA A 59 -1.95 -8.45 -6.40
C ALA A 59 -2.37 -7.86 -5.05
N ILE A 60 -3.62 -8.10 -4.62
CA ILE A 60 -4.09 -7.68 -3.29
C ILE A 60 -3.31 -8.40 -2.18
N ALA A 61 -3.12 -9.72 -2.28
CA ALA A 61 -2.35 -10.48 -1.30
C ALA A 61 -0.91 -9.95 -1.15
N TRP A 62 -0.27 -9.64 -2.28
CA TRP A 62 1.07 -9.06 -2.32
C TRP A 62 1.11 -7.73 -1.56
N GLN A 63 0.19 -6.82 -1.86
CA GLN A 63 0.09 -5.52 -1.18
C GLN A 63 -0.19 -5.66 0.32
N LEU A 64 -1.02 -6.63 0.73
CA LEU A 64 -1.28 -6.89 2.15
C LEU A 64 -0.04 -7.42 2.89
N VAL A 65 0.79 -8.24 2.24
CA VAL A 65 2.06 -8.69 2.82
C VAL A 65 3.05 -7.54 2.90
N SER A 66 3.19 -6.73 1.84
CA SER A 66 4.05 -5.55 1.87
C SER A 66 3.65 -4.57 2.99
N LEU A 67 2.35 -4.34 3.18
CA LEU A 67 1.85 -3.53 4.30
C LEU A 67 2.28 -4.11 5.65
N ARG A 68 2.14 -5.42 5.84
CA ARG A 68 2.54 -6.10 7.08
C ARG A 68 4.03 -5.96 7.37
N VAL A 69 4.87 -6.10 6.35
CA VAL A 69 6.33 -5.93 6.46
C VAL A 69 6.67 -4.49 6.83
N GLN A 70 6.08 -3.51 6.15
CA GLN A 70 6.29 -2.09 6.43
C GLN A 70 5.91 -1.73 7.88
N LEU A 71 4.73 -2.18 8.34
CA LEU A 71 4.28 -1.95 9.71
C LEU A 71 5.19 -2.62 10.74
N GLY A 72 5.65 -3.85 10.46
CA GLY A 72 6.63 -4.55 11.30
C GLY A 72 7.98 -3.84 11.40
N ALA A 73 8.36 -3.10 10.35
CA ALA A 73 9.55 -2.24 10.32
C ALA A 73 9.34 -0.85 10.95
N GLY A 74 8.14 -0.56 11.49
CA GLY A 74 7.82 0.73 12.10
C GLY A 74 7.46 1.84 11.11
N LEU A 75 7.22 1.51 9.84
CA LEU A 75 6.77 2.45 8.82
C LEU A 75 5.24 2.63 8.88
N ASP A 76 4.72 3.73 8.35
CA ASP A 76 3.28 4.00 8.39
C ASP A 76 2.47 3.27 7.31
N GLY A 77 3.06 3.00 6.15
CA GLY A 77 2.44 2.20 5.07
C GLY A 77 1.35 2.92 4.26
N ILE A 78 1.22 4.26 4.37
CA ILE A 78 0.15 5.02 3.70
C ILE A 78 0.08 4.82 2.19
N GLU A 79 1.22 4.74 1.50
CA GLU A 79 1.26 4.53 0.04
C GLU A 79 0.67 3.16 -0.35
N THR A 80 1.05 2.11 0.37
CA THR A 80 0.51 0.75 0.21
C THR A 80 -0.98 0.71 0.52
N ILE A 81 -1.45 1.47 1.51
CA ILE A 81 -2.88 1.59 1.83
C ILE A 81 -3.64 2.26 0.69
N VAL A 82 -3.13 3.35 0.14
CA VAL A 82 -3.75 4.00 -1.03
C VAL A 82 -3.85 2.99 -2.18
N MET A 83 -2.79 2.23 -2.46
CA MET A 83 -2.82 1.18 -3.48
C MET A 83 -3.90 0.12 -3.19
N LEU A 84 -3.93 -0.42 -1.97
CA LEU A 84 -4.96 -1.37 -1.53
C LEU A 84 -6.38 -0.82 -1.72
N ARG A 85 -6.62 0.46 -1.36
CA ARG A 85 -7.92 1.11 -1.56
C ARG A 85 -8.28 1.22 -3.04
N THR A 86 -7.32 1.54 -3.91
CA THR A 86 -7.55 1.56 -5.38
C THR A 86 -7.78 0.17 -5.98
N MET A 87 -7.42 -0.89 -5.27
CA MET A 87 -7.69 -2.28 -5.64
C MET A 87 -8.98 -2.85 -5.03
N GLY A 88 -9.78 -2.01 -4.34
CA GLY A 88 -11.04 -2.44 -3.73
C GLY A 88 -10.92 -3.04 -2.33
N ALA A 89 -9.76 -2.93 -1.66
CA ALA A 89 -9.63 -3.44 -0.30
C ALA A 89 -10.41 -2.57 0.69
N THR A 90 -11.21 -3.21 1.55
CA THR A 90 -11.96 -2.56 2.64
C THR A 90 -11.05 -2.21 3.82
N TRP A 91 -11.44 -1.26 4.65
CA TRP A 91 -10.81 -0.99 5.94
C TRP A 91 -10.80 -2.22 6.85
N ALA A 92 -11.77 -3.12 6.70
CA ALA A 92 -11.80 -4.37 7.45
C ALA A 92 -10.65 -5.31 7.02
N VAL A 93 -10.38 -5.42 5.71
CA VAL A 93 -9.26 -6.20 5.16
C VAL A 93 -7.93 -5.57 5.56
N ILE A 94 -7.79 -4.25 5.41
CA ILE A 94 -6.58 -3.50 5.77
C ILE A 94 -6.31 -3.60 7.27
N GLY A 95 -7.33 -3.38 8.11
CA GLY A 95 -7.20 -3.50 9.57
C GLY A 95 -6.76 -4.90 9.99
N ARG A 96 -7.35 -5.95 9.40
CA ARG A 96 -6.94 -7.33 9.66
C ARG A 96 -5.47 -7.58 9.31
N ALA A 97 -5.00 -7.10 8.16
CA ALA A 97 -3.59 -7.22 7.80
C ALA A 97 -2.69 -6.46 8.77
N ALA A 98 -3.11 -5.27 9.19
CA ALA A 98 -2.38 -4.43 10.14
C ALA A 98 -2.48 -4.87 11.61
N GLY A 99 -3.23 -5.94 11.92
CA GLY A 99 -3.43 -6.42 13.29
C GLY A 99 -4.31 -5.52 14.15
N MET A 100 -5.24 -4.77 13.54
CA MET A 100 -6.15 -3.84 14.22
C MET A 100 -7.59 -3.94 13.70
N SER A 101 -8.52 -3.24 14.35
CA SER A 101 -9.91 -3.19 13.91
C SER A 101 -10.09 -2.34 12.65
N ARG A 102 -11.22 -2.54 11.95
CA ARG A 102 -11.65 -1.66 10.84
C ARG A 102 -11.66 -0.18 11.27
N GLN A 103 -12.25 0.11 12.42
CA GLN A 103 -12.35 1.46 12.99
C GLN A 103 -10.96 2.08 13.15
N ALA A 104 -10.05 1.38 13.81
CA ALA A 104 -8.70 1.87 14.08
C ALA A 104 -7.91 2.14 12.78
N ALA A 105 -8.08 1.27 11.76
CA ALA A 105 -7.47 1.49 10.46
C ALA A 105 -8.02 2.75 9.78
N HIS A 106 -9.35 2.92 9.74
CA HIS A 106 -9.98 4.11 9.18
C HIS A 106 -9.57 5.39 9.94
N GLU A 107 -9.56 5.38 11.28
CA GLU A 107 -9.14 6.53 12.07
C GLU A 107 -7.69 6.93 11.80
N ARG A 108 -6.80 5.95 11.64
CA ARG A 108 -5.37 6.18 11.39
C ARG A 108 -5.09 6.72 9.99
N TRP A 109 -5.78 6.20 8.97
CA TRP A 109 -5.42 6.44 7.56
C TRP A 109 -6.52 7.05 6.71
N GLY A 110 -7.79 6.95 7.08
CA GLY A 110 -8.95 7.33 6.27
C GLY A 110 -8.86 8.71 5.66
N ARG A 111 -8.68 9.74 6.50
CA ARG A 111 -8.53 11.13 6.04
C ARG A 111 -7.33 11.32 5.10
N ARG A 112 -6.19 10.68 5.41
CA ARG A 112 -4.95 10.82 4.61
C ARG A 112 -5.07 10.09 3.28
N SER A 113 -5.71 8.92 3.26
CA SER A 113 -6.01 8.19 2.04
C SER A 113 -6.99 8.95 1.17
N ALA A 114 -8.05 9.53 1.75
CA ALA A 114 -9.02 10.34 1.02
C ALA A 114 -8.38 11.58 0.39
N ALA A 115 -7.47 12.25 1.11
CA ALA A 115 -6.74 13.42 0.56
C ALA A 115 -5.90 13.08 -0.68
N VAL A 116 -5.44 11.83 -0.81
CA VAL A 116 -4.72 11.36 -2.00
C VAL A 116 -5.67 10.93 -3.12
N LEU A 117 -6.76 10.23 -2.76
CA LEU A 117 -7.69 9.60 -3.72
C LEU A 117 -8.74 10.56 -4.27
N ASP A 118 -9.11 11.56 -3.50
CA ASP A 118 -10.08 12.60 -3.85
C ASP A 118 -9.52 13.99 -3.48
N PRO A 119 -8.48 14.46 -4.18
CA PRO A 119 -7.81 15.73 -3.85
C PRO A 119 -8.70 16.96 -4.06
N TYR A 120 -9.80 16.82 -4.79
CA TYR A 120 -10.71 17.92 -5.15
C TYR A 120 -12.06 17.88 -4.42
N GLY A 121 -12.33 16.85 -3.60
CA GLY A 121 -13.61 16.70 -2.89
C GLY A 121 -14.79 16.33 -3.80
N SER A 122 -14.51 15.69 -4.94
CA SER A 122 -15.51 15.24 -5.92
C SER A 122 -16.13 13.87 -5.61
N GLY A 123 -15.65 13.21 -4.56
CA GLY A 123 -15.97 11.83 -4.21
C GLY A 123 -14.84 10.86 -4.54
N LEU A 124 -14.78 9.76 -3.79
CA LEU A 124 -13.80 8.70 -4.03
C LEU A 124 -14.09 7.97 -5.35
N PRO A 125 -13.05 7.42 -6.02
CA PRO A 125 -13.24 6.55 -7.18
C PRO A 125 -14.17 5.37 -6.86
N THR A 126 -15.02 4.96 -7.80
CA THR A 126 -16.01 3.88 -7.60
C THR A 126 -15.40 2.54 -7.17
N ILE A 127 -14.13 2.29 -7.49
CA ILE A 127 -13.42 1.09 -7.07
C ILE A 127 -13.12 1.08 -5.56
N VAL A 128 -13.08 2.25 -4.92
CA VAL A 128 -12.82 2.37 -3.48
C VAL A 128 -14.12 2.04 -2.73
N PRO A 129 -14.12 1.04 -1.84
CA PRO A 129 -15.33 0.65 -1.13
C PRO A 129 -15.84 1.76 -0.20
N ASP A 130 -17.15 1.98 -0.20
CA ASP A 130 -17.84 2.79 0.81
C ASP A 130 -18.05 1.95 2.08
N ASP A 131 -17.01 1.89 2.91
CA ASP A 131 -16.98 1.06 4.12
C ASP A 131 -16.47 1.81 5.35
N ASP A 132 -16.58 3.14 5.33
CA ASP A 132 -16.25 3.99 6.45
C ASP A 132 -17.13 3.63 7.66
N PRO A 133 -16.57 3.59 8.89
CA PRO A 133 -17.35 3.23 10.07
C PRO A 133 -18.41 4.29 10.39
N SER A 134 -19.62 3.81 10.72
CA SER A 134 -20.75 4.62 11.23
C SER A 134 -20.54 5.12 12.65
#